data_AF-A0A521I534-F1
#
_entry.id   AF-A0A521I534-F1
#
_cell.length_a   1.000
_cell.length_b   1.000
_cell.length_c   1.000
_cell.angle_alpha   90.00
_cell.angle_beta   90.00
_cell.angle_gamma   90.00
#
_symmetry.space_group_name_H-M   'P 1'
#
loop_
_entity.id
_entity.type
_entity.pdbx_description
1 polymer ?
#
loop_
_entity_poly.entity_id
_entity_poly.type
_entity_poly.pdbx_seq_one_letter_code
_entity_poly.pdbx_strand_id
1 'polypeptide(L)'
;MGRAARIGTLCLSGGEQKNYSSVTAMIRAQGMWFKDAEGRTLILRGVNLGGSSKIPYTPRVELSDPRFYNDRKVSFVGRPFPLEEADEHFTRLREWGLSFLRLVVTWEAIEHPGPGEYDNAYLDYLCAVIQKAGAYGFQILIDPHQDVWSRFTGGDGAPGWTLEALGFDLTKLRETGAAMLHDWKKDRPPLLIWATNYARLAPATMFTLFFAGNDFAPETKINGVSAQEFLQQHYLAAISQLAVRLREMPHVIGYEVMNEPSRGYIGWKNLKSSGQFRYWPTPSPYQGMLLGAGLPQRVWFKMTNVKRERAWLPDANCIWKENGVWDFDSRGQPQLLRPNYFTSVQGRATSFRGDYYPRFARRFAETIHQIDPRALIFVQGEPGEPAPSVNAAELPNVVYAPHWYDGITLMVRRYLNHLGVNMLERRVVLGAGAIQQSFAAQLNVFRHEALHELGGVPVLLGEFGIPFDLHTRPFLRAADELLTTRALDRSFRALDANLMSGTLWNYSSDNTAERGDSFNGEDLSIFSRSEQNDPTDINSGGRALRTVARPYPRAVAGEPLYLHYDWLTRVFEFEFRHDPAVSARTEIFVPQYAYPDGIEVQVSDGTYEVRERALIYLHDAAHELHRIVIKPRA
;
A
#
# COMPACT_ATOMS: atom_id res chain seq x y z
N MET A 1 4.87 19.46 42.90
CA MET A 1 4.98 20.92 42.71
C MET A 1 6.16 21.16 41.77
N GLY A 2 6.09 21.66 40.55
CA GLY A 2 5.03 22.12 39.67
C GLY A 2 5.75 22.82 38.51
N ARG A 3 5.55 22.34 37.27
CA ARG A 3 5.64 23.09 36.00
C ARG A 3 5.51 22.10 34.84
N ALA A 4 4.26 21.76 34.52
CA ALA A 4 3.89 21.28 33.21
C ALA A 4 4.03 22.45 32.23
N ALA A 5 4.88 22.30 31.22
CA ALA A 5 5.01 23.27 30.14
C ALA A 5 3.78 23.16 29.23
N ARG A 6 3.07 24.28 29.07
CA ARG A 6 1.97 24.47 28.12
C ARG A 6 2.53 24.33 26.71
N ILE A 7 2.15 23.28 25.99
CA ILE A 7 2.26 23.22 24.53
C ILE A 7 1.08 24.03 23.99
N GLY A 8 1.41 25.12 23.31
CA GLY A 8 0.47 26.16 22.89
C GLY A 8 -0.47 25.72 21.78
N THR A 9 -1.75 25.94 22.03
CA THR A 9 -2.84 26.04 21.06
C THR A 9 -2.54 27.16 20.07
N LEU A 10 -2.20 26.81 18.82
CA LEU A 10 -2.12 27.78 17.72
C LEU A 10 -2.39 27.07 16.39
N CYS A 11 -3.64 26.67 16.17
CA CYS A 11 -4.10 26.20 14.86
C CYS A 11 -5.61 26.33 14.70
N LEU A 12 -6.21 27.47 15.10
CA LEU A 12 -7.59 27.79 14.74
C LEU A 12 -7.76 29.31 14.68
N SER A 13 -7.49 29.92 13.52
CA SER A 13 -8.04 31.25 13.22
C SER A 13 -8.23 31.45 11.73
N GLY A 14 -9.50 31.66 11.34
CA GLY A 14 -9.87 32.47 10.19
C GLY A 14 -9.91 31.77 8.84
N GLY A 15 -10.98 31.00 8.58
CA GLY A 15 -11.40 30.64 7.23
C GLY A 15 -12.92 30.52 7.20
N GLU A 16 -13.57 31.27 6.31
CA GLU A 16 -15.01 31.21 6.07
C GLU A 16 -15.46 29.75 5.87
N GLN A 17 -16.44 29.30 6.66
CA GLN A 17 -17.16 28.05 6.43
C GLN A 17 -17.92 28.14 5.11
N LYS A 18 -17.28 27.77 4.01
CA LYS A 18 -17.99 27.35 2.81
C LYS A 18 -18.65 26.01 3.14
N ASN A 19 -19.97 25.95 3.06
CA ASN A 19 -20.76 24.72 3.16
C ASN A 19 -20.37 23.76 2.02
N TYR A 20 -19.34 22.94 2.27
CA TYR A 20 -19.03 21.79 1.44
C TYR A 20 -19.92 20.62 1.87
N SER A 21 -20.40 19.89 0.86
CA SER A 21 -21.26 18.69 0.91
C SER A 21 -21.16 17.83 2.19
N SER A 22 -22.33 17.35 2.65
CA SER A 22 -22.61 16.56 3.86
C SER A 22 -21.93 15.19 3.97
N VAL A 23 -20.86 14.92 3.21
CA VAL A 23 -20.14 13.64 3.15
C VAL A 23 -18.85 13.64 3.99
N THR A 24 -18.56 14.70 4.75
CA THR A 24 -17.55 14.67 5.84
C THR A 24 -18.09 14.02 7.12
N ALA A 25 -19.02 13.06 6.97
CA ALA A 25 -19.54 12.25 8.05
C ALA A 25 -18.54 11.13 8.39
N MET A 26 -18.47 10.77 9.68
CA MET A 26 -17.63 9.65 10.13
C MET A 26 -17.99 8.36 9.39
N ILE A 27 -16.97 7.70 8.83
CA ILE A 27 -17.10 6.37 8.22
C ILE A 27 -16.99 5.33 9.32
N ARG A 28 -17.89 4.33 9.30
CA ARG A 28 -17.85 3.17 10.19
C ARG A 28 -17.90 1.87 9.39
N ALA A 29 -17.25 0.83 9.92
CA ALA A 29 -17.42 -0.53 9.44
C ALA A 29 -18.69 -1.13 10.04
N GLN A 30 -19.60 -1.64 9.21
CA GLN A 30 -20.80 -2.35 9.65
C GLN A 30 -21.07 -3.54 8.74
N GLY A 31 -20.86 -4.75 9.27
CA GLY A 31 -20.81 -5.95 8.45
C GLY A 31 -19.77 -5.80 7.34
N MET A 32 -20.13 -6.23 6.13
CA MET A 32 -19.25 -6.14 4.96
C MET A 32 -19.18 -4.75 4.30
N TRP A 33 -19.81 -3.72 4.89
CA TRP A 33 -19.97 -2.42 4.26
C TRP A 33 -19.37 -1.28 5.08
N PHE A 34 -18.82 -0.29 4.37
CA PHE A 34 -18.59 1.04 4.94
C PHE A 34 -19.91 1.79 4.98
N LYS A 35 -20.19 2.44 6.11
CA LYS A 35 -21.39 3.24 6.32
C LYS A 35 -21.02 4.66 6.70
N ASP A 36 -21.80 5.63 6.24
CA ASP A 36 -21.76 6.99 6.78
C ASP A 36 -22.67 7.13 8.02
N ALA A 37 -22.72 8.35 8.57
CA ALA A 37 -23.57 8.69 9.71
C ALA A 37 -25.08 8.59 9.41
N GLU A 38 -25.49 8.66 8.14
CA GLU A 38 -26.88 8.53 7.70
C GLU A 38 -27.28 7.08 7.45
N GLY A 39 -26.35 6.13 7.55
CA GLY A 39 -26.58 4.69 7.33
C GLY A 39 -26.45 4.25 5.87
N ARG A 40 -26.06 5.14 4.96
CA ARG A 40 -25.83 4.82 3.55
C ARG A 40 -24.60 3.94 3.39
N THR A 41 -24.65 3.00 2.45
CA THR A 41 -23.51 2.18 2.04
C THR A 41 -22.56 2.99 1.16
N LEU A 42 -21.28 3.01 1.51
CA LEU A 42 -20.26 3.75 0.78
C LEU A 42 -19.45 2.81 -0.12
N ILE A 43 -19.21 3.22 -1.37
CA ILE A 43 -18.18 2.64 -2.22
C ILE A 43 -17.04 3.64 -2.33
N LEU A 44 -15.92 3.33 -1.70
CA LEU A 44 -14.76 4.22 -1.65
C LEU A 44 -13.92 4.02 -2.93
N ARG A 45 -13.76 5.11 -3.69
CA ARG A 45 -12.88 5.17 -4.87
C ARG A 45 -11.77 6.17 -4.61
N GLY A 46 -10.53 5.70 -4.73
CA GLY A 46 -9.38 6.49 -4.34
C GLY A 46 -8.09 6.14 -5.05
N VAL A 47 -7.02 6.74 -4.56
CA VAL A 47 -5.64 6.48 -4.98
C VAL A 47 -4.74 6.29 -3.77
N ASN A 48 -3.67 5.54 -3.99
CA ASN A 48 -2.47 5.63 -3.18
C ASN A 48 -1.77 6.95 -3.48
N LEU A 49 -1.63 7.79 -2.47
CA LEU A 49 -1.11 9.15 -2.62
C LEU A 49 0.35 9.21 -2.21
N GLY A 50 1.22 9.48 -3.18
CA GLY A 50 2.65 9.68 -2.98
C GLY A 50 3.47 8.40 -3.07
N GLY A 51 3.44 7.70 -4.22
CA GLY A 51 4.39 6.60 -4.48
C GLY A 51 5.85 7.04 -4.36
N SER A 52 6.14 8.30 -4.67
CA SER A 52 7.46 8.89 -4.46
C SER A 52 7.78 9.26 -3.00
N SER A 53 6.80 9.21 -2.08
CA SER A 53 7.01 9.40 -0.63
C SER A 53 7.83 8.26 0.01
N LYS A 54 8.07 7.18 -0.73
CA LYS A 54 8.97 6.06 -0.35
C LYS A 54 10.42 6.51 -0.11
N ILE A 55 10.84 7.63 -0.70
CA ILE A 55 12.21 8.15 -0.60
C ILE A 55 12.21 9.61 -0.13
N PRO A 56 13.31 10.07 0.51
CA PRO A 56 13.43 11.45 0.96
C PRO A 56 13.13 12.48 -0.13
N TYR A 57 12.55 13.61 0.26
CA TYR A 57 12.38 14.75 -0.64
C TYR A 57 13.73 15.43 -0.89
N THR A 58 14.54 15.59 0.16
CA THR A 58 15.92 16.08 0.06
C THR A 58 16.88 15.34 1.00
N PRO A 59 18.14 15.10 0.57
CA PRO A 59 18.61 15.23 -0.80
C PRO A 59 18.10 14.05 -1.66
N ARG A 60 17.72 14.30 -2.92
CA ARG A 60 17.48 13.20 -3.87
C ARG A 60 18.80 12.75 -4.45
N VAL A 61 19.27 11.60 -4.00
CA VAL A 61 20.58 11.07 -4.36
C VAL A 61 20.46 9.65 -4.86
N GLU A 62 21.31 9.33 -5.84
CA GLU A 62 21.43 7.97 -6.35
C GLU A 62 22.25 7.11 -5.40
N LEU A 63 22.13 5.79 -5.53
CA LEU A 63 22.91 4.82 -4.76
C LEU A 63 24.44 5.03 -4.86
N SER A 64 24.93 5.57 -5.97
CA SER A 64 26.37 5.82 -6.17
C SER A 64 26.89 7.07 -5.47
N ASP A 65 26.00 7.94 -4.98
CA ASP A 65 26.36 9.11 -4.19
C ASP A 65 26.57 8.70 -2.73
N PRO A 66 27.74 8.99 -2.11
CA PRO A 66 27.99 8.65 -0.71
C PRO A 66 26.94 9.21 0.27
N ARG A 67 26.27 10.31 -0.07
CA ARG A 67 25.19 10.90 0.73
C ARG A 67 23.99 9.96 0.89
N PHE A 68 23.83 8.95 0.03
CA PHE A 68 22.81 7.91 0.19
C PHE A 68 22.88 7.24 1.57
N TYR A 69 24.09 7.04 2.10
CA TYR A 69 24.32 6.42 3.41
C TYR A 69 24.32 7.42 4.58
N ASN A 70 24.02 8.70 4.34
CA ASN A 70 23.84 9.72 5.38
C ASN A 70 22.34 9.86 5.70
N ASP A 71 21.73 8.77 6.14
CA ASP A 71 20.29 8.63 6.36
C ASP A 71 19.73 9.50 7.47
N ARG A 72 20.53 9.81 8.48
CA ARG A 72 20.12 10.68 9.59
C ARG A 72 20.00 12.15 9.21
N LYS A 73 20.41 12.54 7.99
CA LYS A 73 20.37 13.93 7.48
C LYS A 73 19.60 14.02 6.17
N VAL A 74 18.37 13.54 6.20
CA VAL A 74 17.41 13.62 5.10
C VAL A 74 16.19 14.43 5.53
N SER A 75 15.32 14.78 4.59
CA SER A 75 14.02 15.38 4.92
C SER A 75 12.96 14.86 3.99
N PHE A 76 11.81 14.54 4.56
CA PHE A 76 10.58 14.17 3.85
C PHE A 76 9.60 15.35 3.74
N VAL A 77 9.92 16.52 4.31
CA VAL A 77 9.15 17.75 4.08
C VAL A 77 9.14 18.03 2.58
N GLY A 78 7.95 18.17 2.00
CA GLY A 78 7.74 18.19 0.55
C GLY A 78 7.13 16.91 -0.03
N ARG A 79 6.93 15.85 0.76
CA ARG A 79 6.19 14.62 0.38
C ARG A 79 4.74 14.64 0.91
N PRO A 80 3.72 14.32 0.10
CA PRO A 80 3.77 13.76 -1.25
C PRO A 80 4.03 14.78 -2.37
N PHE A 81 3.89 16.07 -2.09
CA PHE A 81 4.21 17.22 -2.96
C PHE A 81 4.34 18.45 -2.07
N PRO A 82 5.01 19.54 -2.50
CA PRO A 82 5.05 20.81 -1.78
C PRO A 82 3.65 21.36 -1.45
N LEU A 83 3.49 22.00 -0.29
CA LEU A 83 2.19 22.43 0.22
C LEU A 83 1.52 23.50 -0.67
N GLU A 84 2.32 24.30 -1.36
CA GLU A 84 1.91 25.28 -2.35
C GLU A 84 1.30 24.65 -3.61
N GLU A 85 1.71 23.42 -3.97
CA GLU A 85 1.16 22.67 -5.11
C GLU A 85 -0.10 21.87 -4.74
N ALA A 86 -0.40 21.76 -3.44
CA ALA A 86 -1.46 20.89 -2.95
C ALA A 86 -2.85 21.19 -3.53
N ASP A 87 -3.18 22.47 -3.76
CA ASP A 87 -4.49 22.85 -4.32
C ASP A 87 -4.67 22.33 -5.75
N GLU A 88 -3.61 22.33 -6.55
CA GLU A 88 -3.61 21.80 -7.92
C GLU A 88 -3.91 20.29 -7.90
N HIS A 89 -3.18 19.55 -7.06
CA HIS A 89 -3.30 18.10 -6.97
C HIS A 89 -4.65 17.65 -6.39
N PHE A 90 -5.11 18.29 -5.31
CA PHE A 90 -6.40 17.97 -4.71
C PHE A 90 -7.58 18.37 -5.59
N THR A 91 -7.48 19.49 -6.32
CA THR A 91 -8.48 19.84 -7.34
C THR A 91 -8.55 18.73 -8.38
N ARG A 92 -7.41 18.32 -8.94
CA ARG A 92 -7.34 17.27 -9.97
C ARG A 92 -7.95 15.95 -9.54
N LEU A 93 -7.55 15.44 -8.38
CA LEU A 93 -8.08 14.18 -7.85
C LEU A 93 -9.61 14.24 -7.64
N ARG A 94 -10.11 15.39 -7.17
CA ARG A 94 -11.55 15.63 -7.00
C ARG A 94 -12.29 15.74 -8.33
N GLU A 95 -11.70 16.40 -9.34
CA GLU A 95 -12.25 16.46 -10.71
C GLU A 95 -12.39 15.06 -11.32
N TRP A 96 -11.45 14.17 -11.03
CA TRP A 96 -11.46 12.78 -11.48
C TRP A 96 -12.39 11.87 -10.66
N GLY A 97 -13.09 12.40 -9.65
CA GLY A 97 -14.06 11.67 -8.84
C GLY A 97 -13.50 10.86 -7.69
N LEU A 98 -12.19 10.95 -7.47
CA LEU A 98 -11.54 10.27 -6.36
C LEU A 98 -11.92 11.01 -5.08
N SER A 99 -12.34 10.26 -4.07
CA SER A 99 -12.77 10.80 -2.77
C SER A 99 -12.04 10.18 -1.59
N PHE A 100 -11.18 9.19 -1.85
CA PHE A 100 -10.44 8.45 -0.85
C PHE A 100 -8.93 8.50 -1.15
N LEU A 101 -8.11 8.67 -0.12
CA LEU A 101 -6.65 8.70 -0.23
C LEU A 101 -6.05 7.67 0.74
N ARG A 102 -5.32 6.69 0.20
CA ARG A 102 -4.39 5.85 0.98
C ARG A 102 -3.04 6.58 0.99
N LEU A 103 -2.73 7.27 2.07
CA LEU A 103 -1.60 8.18 2.16
C LEU A 103 -0.34 7.42 2.59
N VAL A 104 0.64 7.34 1.67
CA VAL A 104 1.92 6.67 1.88
C VAL A 104 2.77 7.44 2.88
N VAL A 105 3.07 6.82 4.02
CA VAL A 105 3.95 7.36 5.07
C VAL A 105 4.94 6.30 5.52
N THR A 106 6.23 6.51 5.28
CA THR A 106 7.26 5.56 5.73
C THR A 106 7.65 5.82 7.19
N TRP A 107 8.08 4.76 7.88
CA TRP A 107 8.63 4.89 9.24
C TRP A 107 9.90 5.78 9.24
N GLU A 108 10.72 5.70 8.19
CA GLU A 108 11.88 6.56 7.99
C GLU A 108 11.49 8.04 7.96
N ALA A 109 10.38 8.41 7.32
CA ALA A 109 9.94 9.80 7.28
C ALA A 109 9.71 10.38 8.68
N ILE A 110 9.31 9.55 9.65
CA ILE A 110 9.00 9.96 11.01
C ILE A 110 10.23 9.91 11.93
N GLU A 111 11.07 8.89 11.81
CA GLU A 111 12.09 8.56 12.83
C GLU A 111 13.48 8.30 12.20
N HIS A 112 13.82 8.90 11.05
CA HIS A 112 15.17 8.79 10.47
C HIS A 112 16.33 9.33 11.34
N PRO A 113 16.19 10.35 12.22
CA PRO A 113 17.32 10.87 12.98
C PRO A 113 17.94 9.83 13.94
N GLY A 114 17.10 8.95 14.51
CA GLY A 114 17.53 7.92 15.45
C GLY A 114 16.36 7.37 16.29
N PRO A 115 16.61 6.32 17.09
CA PRO A 115 15.58 5.69 17.92
C PRO A 115 15.05 6.66 18.99
N GLY A 116 13.76 6.97 18.92
CA GLY A 116 13.05 7.91 19.78
C GLY A 116 13.18 9.37 19.34
N GLU A 117 13.82 9.64 18.21
CA GLU A 117 14.05 10.99 17.68
C GLU A 117 13.14 11.24 16.47
N TYR A 118 12.06 11.98 16.68
CA TYR A 118 11.04 12.21 15.66
C TYR A 118 11.27 13.51 14.86
N ASP A 119 11.09 13.45 13.54
CA ASP A 119 11.09 14.63 12.66
C ASP A 119 9.78 15.40 12.79
N ASN A 120 9.75 16.33 13.76
CA ASN A 120 8.59 17.20 13.98
C ASN A 120 8.28 18.11 12.79
N ALA A 121 9.29 18.50 11.99
CA ALA A 121 9.04 19.34 10.82
C ALA A 121 8.25 18.57 9.76
N TYR A 122 8.59 17.29 9.53
CA TYR A 122 7.81 16.41 8.67
C TYR A 122 6.40 16.16 9.22
N LEU A 123 6.27 15.88 10.52
CA LEU A 123 4.97 15.63 11.15
C LEU A 123 4.02 16.83 11.03
N ASP A 124 4.51 18.04 11.32
CA ASP A 124 3.73 19.28 11.20
C ASP A 124 3.37 19.57 9.74
N TYR A 125 4.31 19.35 8.83
CA TYR A 125 4.10 19.46 7.39
C TYR A 125 2.99 18.52 6.89
N LEU A 126 3.06 17.24 7.26
CA LEU A 126 2.09 16.23 6.84
C LEU A 126 0.69 16.54 7.38
N CYS A 127 0.59 17.04 8.62
CA CYS A 127 -0.68 17.51 9.20
C CYS A 127 -1.29 18.64 8.36
N ALA A 128 -0.48 19.59 7.86
CA ALA A 128 -0.98 20.66 7.00
C ALA A 128 -1.50 20.14 5.65
N VAL A 129 -0.81 19.17 5.04
CA VAL A 129 -1.27 18.50 3.81
C VAL A 129 -2.58 17.76 4.03
N ILE A 130 -2.68 16.99 5.11
CA ILE A 130 -3.87 16.21 5.49
C ILE A 130 -5.05 17.14 5.75
N GLN A 131 -4.85 18.20 6.55
CA GLN A 131 -5.89 19.20 6.82
C GLN A 131 -6.42 19.84 5.53
N LYS A 132 -5.53 20.13 4.58
CA LYS A 132 -5.91 20.66 3.27
C LYS A 132 -6.69 19.64 2.45
N ALA A 133 -6.28 18.37 2.43
CA ALA A 133 -7.02 17.29 1.78
C ALA A 133 -8.46 17.16 2.34
N GLY A 134 -8.63 17.28 3.66
CA GLY A 134 -9.94 17.31 4.30
C GLY A 134 -10.85 18.45 3.80
N ALA A 135 -10.29 19.63 3.54
CA ALA A 135 -11.04 20.77 2.97
C ALA A 135 -11.53 20.52 1.52
N TYR A 136 -10.91 19.57 0.82
CA TYR A 136 -11.35 19.11 -0.51
C TYR A 136 -12.35 17.94 -0.44
N GLY A 137 -12.69 17.47 0.77
CA GLY A 137 -13.64 16.39 1.00
C GLY A 137 -13.07 14.98 0.86
N PHE A 138 -11.73 14.83 0.93
CA PHE A 138 -11.09 13.52 0.91
C PHE A 138 -11.21 12.83 2.27
N GLN A 139 -11.48 11.53 2.23
CA GLN A 139 -11.32 10.61 3.35
C GLN A 139 -9.96 9.91 3.25
N ILE A 140 -9.27 9.73 4.37
CA ILE A 140 -7.85 9.40 4.37
C ILE A 140 -7.58 8.19 5.27
N LEU A 141 -6.91 7.20 4.69
CA LEU A 141 -6.24 6.11 5.39
C LEU A 141 -4.76 6.44 5.48
N ILE A 142 -4.19 6.41 6.68
CA ILE A 142 -2.74 6.47 6.86
C ILE A 142 -2.17 5.08 6.62
N ASP A 143 -1.25 4.97 5.67
CA ASP A 143 -0.56 3.74 5.32
C ASP A 143 0.92 3.82 5.74
N PRO A 144 1.28 3.17 6.88
CA PRO A 144 2.66 2.88 7.24
C PRO A 144 3.37 2.00 6.20
N HIS A 145 3.86 2.66 5.16
CA HIS A 145 4.33 2.02 3.95
C HIS A 145 5.75 1.46 4.10
N GLN A 146 5.97 0.31 3.47
CA GLN A 146 7.27 -0.30 3.29
C GLN A 146 7.20 -1.26 2.10
N ASP A 147 8.23 -1.27 1.27
CA ASP A 147 8.63 -2.42 0.47
C ASP A 147 9.94 -2.98 1.04
N VAL A 148 10.03 -4.31 1.18
CA VAL A 148 11.29 -4.98 1.53
C VAL A 148 12.05 -4.34 2.69
N TRP A 149 11.34 -3.92 3.74
CA TRP A 149 11.84 -3.34 4.98
C TRP A 149 12.39 -1.91 4.90
N SER A 150 13.35 -1.60 4.02
CA SER A 150 14.10 -0.34 4.04
C SER A 150 14.76 -0.03 2.69
N ARG A 151 15.10 1.24 2.46
CA ARG A 151 15.92 1.64 1.29
C ARG A 151 17.32 1.04 1.28
N PHE A 152 17.84 0.66 2.43
CA PHE A 152 19.11 -0.06 2.53
C PHE A 152 19.00 -1.55 2.19
N THR A 153 17.79 -2.08 2.13
CA THR A 153 17.49 -3.45 1.73
C THR A 153 16.91 -3.55 0.32
N GLY A 154 16.90 -2.44 -0.43
CA GLY A 154 16.46 -2.36 -1.82
C GLY A 154 14.98 -2.09 -1.98
N GLY A 155 14.32 -1.62 -0.92
CA GLY A 155 12.93 -1.19 -0.90
C GLY A 155 12.75 0.17 -0.18
N ASP A 156 11.80 0.32 0.72
CA ASP A 156 11.55 1.52 1.53
C ASP A 156 10.92 1.17 2.89
N GLY A 157 10.60 2.17 3.71
CA GLY A 157 9.85 1.96 4.95
C GLY A 157 10.65 2.29 6.20
N ALA A 158 11.35 1.31 6.78
CA ALA A 158 12.07 1.45 8.03
C ALA A 158 13.37 2.28 7.90
N PRO A 159 13.70 3.12 8.89
CA PRO A 159 14.93 3.90 8.90
C PRO A 159 16.17 3.01 9.02
N GLY A 160 17.30 3.50 8.52
CA GLY A 160 18.57 2.75 8.46
C GLY A 160 19.09 2.32 9.84
N TRP A 161 18.85 3.14 10.88
CA TRP A 161 19.26 2.79 12.24
C TRP A 161 18.66 1.47 12.75
N THR A 162 17.53 1.00 12.21
CA THR A 162 16.94 -0.30 12.59
C THR A 162 17.85 -1.47 12.24
N LEU A 163 18.56 -1.38 11.12
CA LEU A 163 19.56 -2.35 10.67
C LEU A 163 20.86 -2.19 11.48
N GLU A 164 21.31 -0.96 11.69
CA GLU A 164 22.53 -0.66 12.46
C GLU A 164 22.41 -1.12 13.92
N ALA A 165 21.23 -0.96 14.53
CA ALA A 165 20.96 -1.39 15.91
C ALA A 165 21.10 -2.92 16.09
N LEU A 166 20.99 -3.68 15.01
CA LEU A 166 21.20 -5.13 14.95
C LEU A 166 22.59 -5.51 14.41
N GLY A 167 23.46 -4.51 14.23
CA GLY A 167 24.85 -4.70 13.84
C GLY A 167 25.10 -4.82 12.35
N PHE A 168 24.13 -4.53 11.47
CA PHE A 168 24.38 -4.47 10.03
C PHE A 168 25.20 -3.22 9.65
N ASP A 169 26.15 -3.38 8.73
CA ASP A 169 26.82 -2.28 8.05
C ASP A 169 26.09 -1.96 6.74
N LEU A 170 25.37 -0.83 6.73
CA LEU A 170 24.57 -0.39 5.58
C LEU A 170 25.39 -0.31 4.29
N THR A 171 26.67 0.06 4.37
CA THR A 171 27.55 0.24 3.21
C THR A 171 28.00 -1.09 2.60
N LYS A 172 27.84 -2.21 3.31
CA LYS A 172 28.31 -3.53 2.90
C LYS A 172 27.19 -4.46 2.45
N LEU A 173 25.93 -4.10 2.65
CA LEU A 173 24.78 -4.97 2.31
C LEU A 173 24.75 -5.37 0.84
N ARG A 174 25.10 -4.45 -0.07
CA ARG A 174 25.15 -4.70 -1.52
C ARG A 174 26.29 -5.64 -1.91
N GLU A 175 27.51 -5.37 -1.45
CA GLU A 175 28.71 -6.14 -1.83
C GLU A 175 28.65 -7.57 -1.28
N THR A 176 28.13 -7.74 -0.07
CA THR A 176 27.90 -9.06 0.53
C THR A 176 26.76 -9.83 -0.15
N GLY A 177 25.84 -9.14 -0.83
CA GLY A 177 24.61 -9.73 -1.35
C GLY A 177 23.54 -9.96 -0.28
N ALA A 178 23.72 -9.41 0.92
CA ALA A 178 22.74 -9.40 2.01
C ALA A 178 21.49 -8.58 1.66
N ALA A 179 21.64 -7.60 0.77
CA ALA A 179 20.58 -6.94 0.04
C ALA A 179 21.03 -6.68 -1.40
N MET A 180 20.08 -6.50 -2.31
CA MET A 180 20.35 -6.08 -3.67
C MET A 180 19.85 -4.66 -3.86
N LEU A 181 20.80 -3.77 -4.13
CA LEU A 181 20.58 -2.36 -4.40
C LEU A 181 20.89 -2.08 -5.87
N HIS A 182 19.98 -1.41 -6.57
CA HIS A 182 20.10 -1.09 -7.99
C HIS A 182 20.22 0.43 -8.21
N ASP A 183 21.04 0.81 -9.19
CA ASP A 183 21.14 2.18 -9.70
C ASP A 183 20.26 2.26 -10.96
N TRP A 184 19.04 2.76 -10.80
CA TRP A 184 17.97 2.69 -11.81
C TRP A 184 18.25 3.51 -13.07
N LYS A 185 19.23 4.42 -13.03
CA LYS A 185 19.63 5.26 -14.18
C LYS A 185 20.57 4.56 -15.16
N LYS A 186 21.35 3.58 -14.71
CA LYS A 186 22.38 2.94 -15.54
C LYS A 186 21.86 1.75 -16.33
N ASP A 187 21.02 0.95 -15.68
CA ASP A 187 20.37 -0.21 -16.28
C ASP A 187 18.94 -0.28 -15.71
N ARG A 188 17.89 -0.23 -16.56
CA ARG A 188 16.53 -0.57 -16.10
C ARG A 188 16.50 -2.08 -15.85
N PRO A 189 16.50 -2.56 -14.61
CA PRO A 189 16.44 -3.99 -14.37
C PRO A 189 15.02 -4.49 -14.69
N PRO A 190 14.82 -5.81 -14.81
CA PRO A 190 13.49 -6.39 -14.91
C PRO A 190 12.54 -5.86 -13.82
N LEU A 191 11.26 -5.65 -14.13
CA LEU A 191 10.29 -5.16 -13.14
C LEU A 191 10.16 -6.16 -11.97
N LEU A 192 9.83 -5.62 -10.79
CA LEU A 192 9.66 -6.34 -9.52
C LEU A 192 10.92 -7.06 -9.02
N ILE A 193 12.09 -6.87 -9.65
CA ILE A 193 13.33 -7.53 -9.24
C ILE A 193 13.63 -7.26 -7.76
N TRP A 194 13.22 -6.10 -7.25
CA TRP A 194 13.29 -5.69 -5.87
C TRP A 194 12.58 -6.68 -4.94
N ALA A 195 11.48 -7.32 -5.34
CA ALA A 195 10.75 -8.29 -4.53
C ALA A 195 11.59 -9.55 -4.22
N THR A 196 12.62 -9.85 -5.03
CA THR A 196 13.57 -10.94 -4.71
C THR A 196 14.41 -10.65 -3.48
N ASN A 197 14.46 -9.40 -3.00
CA ASN A 197 15.10 -9.05 -1.75
C ASN A 197 14.41 -9.67 -0.53
N TYR A 198 13.10 -9.96 -0.56
CA TYR A 198 12.41 -10.54 0.61
C TYR A 198 13.05 -11.84 1.14
N ALA A 199 13.77 -12.60 0.29
CA ALA A 199 14.51 -13.81 0.68
C ALA A 199 15.95 -13.55 1.16
N ARG A 200 16.50 -12.36 0.96
CA ARG A 200 17.89 -12.04 1.27
C ARG A 200 18.09 -11.78 2.76
N LEU A 201 19.34 -11.93 3.19
CA LEU A 201 19.72 -11.93 4.61
C LEU A 201 19.14 -10.73 5.37
N ALA A 202 19.38 -9.51 4.92
CA ALA A 202 19.02 -8.32 5.68
C ALA A 202 17.50 -8.20 5.89
N PRO A 203 16.65 -8.06 4.84
CA PRO A 203 15.21 -7.89 5.05
C PRO A 203 14.56 -9.11 5.69
N ALA A 204 14.92 -10.34 5.29
CA ALA A 204 14.34 -11.53 5.90
C ALA A 204 14.67 -11.63 7.39
N THR A 205 15.88 -11.23 7.80
CA THR A 205 16.26 -11.15 9.22
C THR A 205 15.41 -10.11 9.94
N MET A 206 15.29 -8.90 9.39
CA MET A 206 14.52 -7.81 10.02
C MET A 206 13.06 -8.19 10.25
N PHE A 207 12.38 -8.74 9.23
CA PHE A 207 11.00 -9.20 9.38
C PHE A 207 10.86 -10.34 10.40
N THR A 208 11.80 -11.30 10.40
CA THR A 208 11.77 -12.40 11.37
C THR A 208 11.91 -11.88 12.80
N LEU A 209 12.83 -10.94 13.03
CA LEU A 209 13.03 -10.32 14.34
C LEU A 209 11.84 -9.48 14.76
N PHE A 210 11.28 -8.68 13.83
CA PHE A 210 10.12 -7.84 14.10
C PHE A 210 8.90 -8.66 14.55
N PHE A 211 8.61 -9.79 13.89
CA PHE A 211 7.40 -10.55 14.19
C PHE A 211 7.61 -11.71 15.19
N ALA A 212 8.79 -12.32 15.21
CA ALA A 212 9.06 -13.56 15.95
C ALA A 212 10.45 -13.60 16.59
N GLY A 213 11.09 -12.45 16.82
CA GLY A 213 12.44 -12.37 17.39
C GLY A 213 12.54 -12.98 18.79
N ASN A 214 11.49 -12.90 19.62
CA ASN A 214 11.51 -13.50 20.95
C ASN A 214 11.59 -15.04 20.91
N ASP A 215 11.05 -15.65 19.86
CA ASP A 215 10.98 -17.11 19.72
C ASP A 215 12.18 -17.67 18.93
N PHE A 216 12.61 -16.99 17.86
CA PHE A 216 13.70 -17.45 16.98
C PHE A 216 15.04 -16.75 17.21
N ALA A 217 15.09 -15.66 17.96
CA ALA A 217 16.35 -14.97 18.26
C ALA A 217 16.41 -14.43 19.71
N PRO A 218 16.12 -15.27 20.74
CA PRO A 218 16.01 -14.81 22.13
C PRO A 218 17.30 -14.18 22.69
N GLU A 219 18.46 -14.54 22.13
CA GLU A 219 19.75 -13.98 22.54
C GLU A 219 20.03 -12.60 21.91
N THR A 220 19.27 -12.22 20.88
CA THR A 220 19.48 -10.96 20.16
C THR A 220 18.78 -9.83 20.89
N LYS A 221 19.60 -9.00 21.56
CA LYS A 221 19.15 -7.88 22.38
C LYS A 221 19.82 -6.58 21.98
N ILE A 222 19.07 -5.49 22.04
CA ILE A 222 19.50 -4.12 21.79
C ILE A 222 19.37 -3.38 23.12
N ASN A 223 20.49 -2.96 23.71
CA ASN A 223 20.52 -2.33 25.04
C ASN A 223 19.76 -3.14 26.12
N GLY A 224 19.87 -4.48 26.06
CA GLY A 224 19.21 -5.40 27.01
C GLY A 224 17.74 -5.71 26.72
N VAL A 225 17.11 -5.02 25.76
CA VAL A 225 15.74 -5.30 25.29
C VAL A 225 15.80 -6.29 24.14
N SER A 226 14.85 -7.22 24.02
CA SER A 226 14.82 -8.13 22.86
C SER A 226 14.64 -7.35 21.55
N ALA A 227 15.23 -7.84 20.47
CA ALA A 227 15.12 -7.20 19.16
C ALA A 227 13.65 -6.98 18.72
N GLN A 228 12.78 -7.96 19.00
CA GLN A 228 11.35 -7.86 18.70
C GLN A 228 10.70 -6.69 19.43
N GLU A 229 10.87 -6.60 20.75
CA GLU A 229 10.26 -5.54 21.54
C GLU A 229 10.82 -4.17 21.17
N PHE A 230 12.13 -4.08 20.97
CA PHE A 230 12.76 -2.84 20.54
C PHE A 230 12.17 -2.35 19.20
N LEU A 231 12.14 -3.19 18.17
CA LEU A 231 11.63 -2.78 16.86
C LEU A 231 10.13 -2.47 16.88
N GLN A 232 9.30 -3.31 17.53
CA GLN A 232 7.86 -3.07 17.60
C GLN A 232 7.52 -1.82 18.40
N GLN A 233 8.20 -1.57 19.53
CA GLN A 233 7.92 -0.39 20.36
C GLN A 233 8.25 0.91 19.61
N HIS A 234 9.39 0.98 18.92
CA HIS A 234 9.73 2.17 18.14
C HIS A 234 8.78 2.38 16.96
N TYR A 235 8.44 1.32 16.22
CA TYR A 235 7.45 1.41 15.14
C TYR A 235 6.10 1.94 15.65
N LEU A 236 5.56 1.35 16.72
CA LEU A 236 4.30 1.78 17.33
C LEU A 236 4.37 3.22 17.86
N ALA A 237 5.48 3.61 18.48
CA ALA A 237 5.69 4.95 19.00
C ALA A 237 5.77 5.99 17.87
N ALA A 238 6.43 5.67 16.76
CA ALA A 238 6.51 6.54 15.58
C ALA A 238 5.11 6.76 14.97
N ILE A 239 4.34 5.69 14.71
CA ILE A 239 2.97 5.84 14.17
C ILE A 239 2.05 6.56 15.18
N SER A 240 2.26 6.35 16.48
CA SER A 240 1.51 7.08 17.52
C SER A 240 1.73 8.60 17.46
N GLN A 241 2.91 9.09 17.01
CA GLN A 241 3.14 10.53 16.83
C GLN A 241 2.18 11.15 15.81
N LEU A 242 1.84 10.41 14.75
CA LEU A 242 0.82 10.81 13.79
C LEU A 242 -0.57 10.70 14.40
N ALA A 243 -0.89 9.56 15.00
CA ALA A 243 -2.22 9.34 15.58
C ALA A 243 -2.62 10.43 16.59
N VAL A 244 -1.70 10.85 17.46
CA VAL A 244 -1.93 11.93 18.43
C VAL A 244 -2.27 13.26 17.76
N ARG A 245 -1.62 13.58 16.63
CA ARG A 245 -1.82 14.84 15.89
C ARG A 245 -3.09 14.81 15.04
N LEU A 246 -3.45 13.64 14.51
CA LEU A 246 -4.51 13.46 13.53
C LEU A 246 -5.87 13.11 14.16
N ARG A 247 -5.94 12.69 15.43
CA ARG A 247 -7.18 12.21 16.07
C ARG A 247 -8.35 13.20 16.01
N GLU A 248 -8.11 14.51 15.96
CA GLU A 248 -9.20 15.50 15.88
C GLU A 248 -9.65 15.79 14.43
N MET A 249 -9.03 15.15 13.43
CA MET A 249 -9.34 15.31 12.01
C MET A 249 -10.33 14.22 11.55
N PRO A 250 -11.64 14.50 11.43
CA PRO A 250 -12.66 13.47 11.18
C PRO A 250 -12.57 12.82 9.79
N HIS A 251 -11.79 13.40 8.89
CA HIS A 251 -11.51 12.88 7.55
C HIS A 251 -10.33 11.90 7.53
N VAL A 252 -9.61 11.72 8.65
CA VAL A 252 -8.67 10.61 8.84
C VAL A 252 -9.45 9.46 9.45
N ILE A 253 -9.72 8.42 8.66
CA ILE A 253 -10.65 7.37 9.05
C ILE A 253 -9.99 6.20 9.78
N GLY A 254 -8.67 6.06 9.66
CA GLY A 254 -7.99 4.89 10.17
C GLY A 254 -6.54 4.78 9.76
N TYR A 255 -5.94 3.68 10.20
CA TYR A 255 -4.54 3.35 10.06
C TYR A 255 -4.40 1.92 9.59
N GLU A 256 -3.49 1.70 8.65
CA GLU A 256 -3.07 0.35 8.25
C GLU A 256 -1.99 -0.17 9.19
N VAL A 257 -2.01 -1.47 9.48
CA VAL A 257 -1.05 -2.07 10.42
C VAL A 257 0.39 -1.99 9.92
N MET A 258 0.59 -2.26 8.62
CA MET A 258 1.88 -2.26 7.91
C MET A 258 1.60 -2.66 6.47
N ASN A 259 2.12 -1.93 5.47
CA ASN A 259 2.08 -2.31 4.05
C ASN A 259 2.73 -3.68 3.80
N GLU A 260 2.12 -4.57 3.02
CA GLU A 260 2.64 -5.85 2.53
C GLU A 260 3.56 -6.61 3.52
N PRO A 261 3.06 -6.99 4.71
CA PRO A 261 3.86 -7.57 5.77
C PRO A 261 4.49 -8.90 5.31
N SER A 262 5.80 -9.04 5.52
CA SER A 262 6.52 -10.26 5.16
C SER A 262 6.79 -11.14 6.37
N ARG A 263 6.68 -12.46 6.19
CA ARG A 263 7.03 -13.46 7.21
C ARG A 263 8.53 -13.57 7.49
N GLY A 264 9.40 -12.99 6.65
CA GLY A 264 10.83 -13.25 6.70
C GLY A 264 11.15 -14.74 6.58
N TYR A 265 11.81 -15.32 7.60
CA TYR A 265 12.11 -16.74 7.68
C TYR A 265 11.05 -17.59 8.40
N ILE A 266 10.00 -16.99 8.97
CA ILE A 266 8.98 -17.72 9.73
C ILE A 266 8.30 -18.77 8.84
N GLY A 267 8.34 -20.04 9.26
CA GLY A 267 7.79 -21.17 8.49
C GLY A 267 8.70 -21.69 7.38
N TRP A 268 9.94 -21.20 7.26
CA TRP A 268 10.86 -21.64 6.20
C TRP A 268 11.34 -23.08 6.41
N LYS A 269 10.83 -24.00 5.58
CA LYS A 269 10.98 -25.45 5.77
C LYS A 269 12.41 -25.98 5.68
N ASN A 270 13.24 -25.39 4.83
CA ASN A 270 14.62 -25.83 4.61
C ASN A 270 15.53 -24.66 4.23
N LEU A 271 16.45 -24.30 5.11
CA LEU A 271 17.36 -23.16 4.93
C LEU A 271 18.41 -23.35 3.82
N LYS A 272 18.60 -24.57 3.30
CA LYS A 272 19.43 -24.81 2.12
C LYS A 272 18.69 -24.52 0.82
N SER A 273 17.36 -24.45 0.84
CA SER A 273 16.52 -24.13 -0.31
C SER A 273 16.07 -22.67 -0.25
N SER A 274 15.88 -22.05 -1.41
CA SER A 274 15.32 -20.70 -1.49
C SER A 274 13.84 -20.60 -1.17
N GLY A 275 13.08 -21.70 -1.14
CA GLY A 275 11.67 -21.71 -0.70
C GLY A 275 10.66 -20.85 -1.47
N GLN A 276 11.10 -19.87 -2.26
CA GLN A 276 10.32 -18.83 -2.94
C GLN A 276 10.56 -18.87 -4.45
N PHE A 277 9.64 -18.26 -5.20
CA PHE A 277 9.77 -18.08 -6.65
C PHE A 277 11.06 -17.32 -6.98
N ARG A 278 11.83 -17.84 -7.95
CA ARG A 278 13.09 -17.23 -8.37
C ARG A 278 13.06 -16.94 -9.87
N TYR A 279 13.20 -15.68 -10.22
CA TYR A 279 13.47 -15.27 -11.60
C TYR A 279 14.73 -14.40 -11.72
N TRP A 280 15.47 -14.23 -10.61
CA TRP A 280 16.77 -13.57 -10.52
C TRP A 280 17.69 -14.27 -9.49
N PRO A 281 19.05 -14.19 -9.60
CA PRO A 281 19.98 -14.77 -8.63
C PRO A 281 19.69 -14.41 -7.16
N THR A 282 19.12 -15.35 -6.43
CA THR A 282 18.67 -15.18 -5.05
C THR A 282 19.21 -16.31 -4.17
N PRO A 283 20.00 -16.02 -3.12
CA PRO A 283 20.58 -17.04 -2.25
C PRO A 283 19.50 -17.81 -1.48
N SER A 284 19.79 -19.03 -1.04
CA SER A 284 19.02 -19.62 0.06
C SER A 284 19.33 -18.90 1.38
N PRO A 285 18.49 -19.01 2.44
CA PRO A 285 18.77 -18.38 3.71
C PRO A 285 20.15 -18.72 4.27
N TYR A 286 20.54 -19.99 4.20
CA TYR A 286 21.87 -20.42 4.66
C TYR A 286 22.98 -19.78 3.82
N GLN A 287 22.84 -19.75 2.49
CA GLN A 287 23.80 -19.03 1.64
C GLN A 287 23.86 -17.55 1.99
N GLY A 288 22.72 -16.90 2.27
CA GLY A 288 22.64 -15.51 2.70
C GLY A 288 23.40 -15.27 4.01
N MET A 289 23.22 -16.14 5.01
CA MET A 289 23.94 -16.09 6.29
C MET A 289 25.46 -16.20 6.08
N LEU A 290 25.91 -17.14 5.26
CA LEU A 290 27.34 -17.32 4.95
C LEU A 290 27.91 -16.12 4.19
N LEU A 291 27.17 -15.62 3.19
CA LEU A 291 27.54 -14.42 2.44
C LEU A 291 27.70 -13.22 3.36
N GLY A 292 26.77 -12.99 4.29
CA GLY A 292 26.86 -11.91 5.27
C GLY A 292 28.03 -12.08 6.25
N ALA A 293 28.45 -13.32 6.53
CA ALA A 293 29.61 -13.62 7.36
C ALA A 293 30.97 -13.49 6.62
N GLY A 294 30.97 -13.07 5.35
CA GLY A 294 32.21 -12.94 4.56
C GLY A 294 32.66 -14.21 3.85
N LEU A 295 31.81 -15.24 3.79
CA LEU A 295 32.11 -16.49 3.11
C LEU A 295 31.48 -16.48 1.70
N PRO A 296 32.28 -16.37 0.62
CA PRO A 296 31.75 -16.30 -0.74
C PRO A 296 30.90 -17.52 -1.08
N GLN A 297 29.75 -17.31 -1.73
CA GLN A 297 28.84 -18.39 -2.14
C GLN A 297 28.56 -18.33 -3.64
N ARG A 298 28.42 -19.51 -4.25
CA ARG A 298 27.89 -19.63 -5.60
C ARG A 298 26.36 -19.54 -5.55
N VAL A 299 25.83 -18.38 -5.93
CA VAL A 299 24.38 -18.13 -6.04
C VAL A 299 24.00 -18.30 -7.51
N TRP A 300 23.25 -19.37 -7.81
CA TRP A 300 23.01 -19.82 -9.18
C TRP A 300 24.32 -20.04 -9.95
N PHE A 301 24.56 -19.25 -11.00
CA PHE A 301 25.74 -19.34 -11.85
C PHE A 301 26.84 -18.32 -11.46
N LYS A 302 26.60 -17.43 -10.48
CA LYS A 302 27.51 -16.34 -10.11
C LYS A 302 28.13 -16.55 -8.73
N MET A 303 29.44 -16.34 -8.61
CA MET A 303 30.11 -16.21 -7.32
C MET A 303 29.78 -14.85 -6.71
N THR A 304 29.26 -14.83 -5.49
CA THR A 304 28.82 -13.61 -4.79
C THR A 304 29.70 -13.37 -3.55
N ASN A 305 29.90 -12.10 -3.20
CA ASN A 305 30.82 -11.63 -2.15
C ASN A 305 32.27 -12.11 -2.33
N VAL A 306 32.82 -11.98 -3.53
CA VAL A 306 34.21 -12.40 -3.84
C VAL A 306 35.26 -11.67 -3.01
N LYS A 307 34.95 -10.44 -2.55
CA LYS A 307 35.82 -9.62 -1.70
C LYS A 307 35.83 -10.08 -0.24
N ARG A 308 34.99 -11.04 0.15
CA ARG A 308 34.90 -11.57 1.52
C ARG A 308 34.55 -10.49 2.56
N GLU A 309 33.73 -9.54 2.15
CA GLU A 309 33.25 -8.46 3.02
C GLU A 309 32.22 -8.99 4.01
N ARG A 310 32.11 -8.39 5.19
CA ARG A 310 31.07 -8.73 6.17
C ARG A 310 29.89 -7.77 6.00
N ALA A 311 28.68 -8.29 6.15
CA ALA A 311 27.46 -7.46 6.20
C ALA A 311 27.28 -6.80 7.58
N TRP A 312 28.17 -7.10 8.52
CA TRP A 312 28.07 -6.72 9.92
C TRP A 312 29.16 -5.70 10.28
N LEU A 313 28.85 -4.82 11.22
CA LEU A 313 29.82 -3.92 11.86
C LEU A 313 30.97 -4.74 12.49
N PRO A 314 32.17 -4.13 12.68
CA PRO A 314 33.36 -4.86 13.12
C PRO A 314 33.16 -5.69 14.39
N ASP A 315 32.39 -5.18 15.33
CA ASP A 315 32.06 -5.73 16.64
C ASP A 315 30.78 -6.60 16.66
N ALA A 316 30.05 -6.68 15.55
CA ALA A 316 28.83 -7.48 15.44
C ALA A 316 29.06 -8.78 14.67
N ASN A 317 28.36 -9.86 15.02
CA ASN A 317 28.38 -11.12 14.26
C ASN A 317 27.03 -11.44 13.63
N CYS A 318 27.00 -12.55 12.89
CA CYS A 318 25.76 -13.06 12.33
C CYS A 318 24.81 -13.49 13.46
N ILE A 319 23.67 -12.79 13.56
CA ILE A 319 22.59 -13.07 14.52
C ILE A 319 22.18 -14.55 14.51
N TRP A 320 22.08 -15.16 13.34
CA TRP A 320 21.68 -16.56 13.21
C TRP A 320 22.79 -17.55 13.61
N LYS A 321 24.06 -17.14 13.55
CA LYS A 321 25.16 -17.91 14.13
C LYS A 321 25.08 -17.87 15.66
N GLU A 322 24.87 -16.69 16.23
CA GLU A 322 24.75 -16.48 17.68
C GLU A 322 23.55 -17.23 18.29
N ASN A 323 22.45 -17.34 17.54
CA ASN A 323 21.28 -18.13 17.94
C ASN A 323 21.37 -19.63 17.56
N GLY A 324 22.56 -20.11 17.17
CA GLY A 324 22.84 -21.54 16.99
C GLY A 324 22.19 -22.19 15.75
N VAL A 325 21.87 -21.41 14.71
CA VAL A 325 21.33 -21.93 13.44
C VAL A 325 22.43 -22.61 12.63
N TRP A 326 23.63 -22.05 12.64
CA TRP A 326 24.81 -22.56 11.95
C TRP A 326 26.08 -22.18 12.71
N ASP A 327 27.17 -22.91 12.50
CA ASP A 327 28.50 -22.57 13.04
C ASP A 327 29.62 -23.15 12.15
N PHE A 328 30.88 -23.01 12.55
CA PHE A 328 32.01 -23.71 11.95
C PHE A 328 32.24 -25.07 12.61
N ASP A 329 32.54 -26.08 11.81
CA ASP A 329 32.98 -27.38 12.30
C ASP A 329 34.42 -27.34 12.85
N SER A 330 34.92 -28.47 13.35
CA SER A 330 36.28 -28.58 13.88
C SER A 330 37.39 -28.34 12.85
N ARG A 331 37.06 -28.28 11.55
CA ARG A 331 37.97 -28.00 10.44
C ARG A 331 37.83 -26.56 9.94
N GLY A 332 37.04 -25.72 10.62
CA GLY A 332 36.76 -24.34 10.22
C GLY A 332 35.87 -24.23 8.98
N GLN A 333 35.12 -25.28 8.63
CA GLN A 333 34.16 -25.23 7.51
C GLN A 333 32.76 -24.86 8.03
N PRO A 334 32.01 -24.01 7.30
CA PRO A 334 30.66 -23.63 7.73
C PRO A 334 29.69 -24.82 7.65
N GLN A 335 29.01 -25.09 8.76
CA GLN A 335 28.03 -26.17 8.93
C GLN A 335 26.67 -25.61 9.40
N LEU A 336 25.61 -25.96 8.67
CA LEU A 336 24.24 -25.70 9.08
C LEU A 336 23.82 -26.71 10.16
N LEU A 337 23.46 -26.22 11.34
CA LEU A 337 23.12 -27.06 12.50
C LEU A 337 21.62 -27.36 12.56
N ARG A 338 20.77 -26.39 12.22
CA ARG A 338 19.30 -26.47 12.36
C ARG A 338 18.60 -26.10 11.05
N PRO A 339 18.43 -27.03 10.10
CA PRO A 339 17.95 -26.73 8.75
C PRO A 339 16.47 -26.29 8.67
N ASN A 340 15.66 -26.61 9.67
CA ASN A 340 14.23 -26.29 9.79
C ASN A 340 13.96 -25.37 11.00
N TYR A 341 14.95 -24.57 11.41
CA TYR A 341 14.91 -23.78 12.64
C TYR A 341 13.64 -22.92 12.79
N PHE A 342 13.12 -22.36 11.70
CA PHE A 342 12.00 -21.43 11.72
C PHE A 342 10.62 -22.08 11.56
N THR A 343 10.50 -23.41 11.58
CA THR A 343 9.20 -24.08 11.39
C THR A 343 8.44 -24.35 12.67
N SER A 344 9.13 -24.34 13.82
CA SER A 344 8.55 -24.73 15.10
C SER A 344 9.27 -24.11 16.29
N VAL A 345 8.51 -23.80 17.33
CA VAL A 345 9.01 -23.30 18.61
C VAL A 345 8.58 -24.27 19.70
N GLN A 346 9.53 -24.75 20.51
CA GLN A 346 9.27 -25.74 21.58
C GLN A 346 8.49 -26.98 21.10
N GLY A 347 8.75 -27.45 19.87
CA GLY A 347 8.08 -28.60 19.27
C GLY A 347 6.70 -28.32 18.65
N ARG A 348 6.16 -27.10 18.76
CA ARG A 348 4.90 -26.69 18.11
C ARG A 348 5.19 -26.03 16.77
N ALA A 349 4.52 -26.48 15.70
CA ALA A 349 4.58 -25.81 14.41
C ALA A 349 4.07 -24.37 14.51
N THR A 350 4.73 -23.45 13.83
CA THR A 350 4.39 -22.02 13.85
C THR A 350 3.91 -21.53 12.50
N SER A 351 2.97 -20.59 12.51
CA SER A 351 2.39 -19.95 11.33
C SER A 351 2.51 -18.43 11.45
N PHE A 352 3.05 -17.77 10.43
CA PHE A 352 3.05 -16.30 10.39
C PHE A 352 1.62 -15.74 10.44
N ARG A 353 0.76 -16.28 9.56
CA ARG A 353 -0.66 -15.94 9.41
C ARG A 353 -1.48 -16.13 10.69
N GLY A 354 -1.18 -17.21 11.42
CA GLY A 354 -1.98 -17.64 12.59
C GLY A 354 -1.43 -17.19 13.93
N ASP A 355 -0.10 -17.11 14.07
CA ASP A 355 0.53 -16.94 15.39
C ASP A 355 1.17 -15.57 15.58
N TYR A 356 1.80 -14.99 14.56
CA TYR A 356 2.66 -13.81 14.74
C TYR A 356 2.02 -12.52 14.23
N TYR A 357 1.49 -12.51 13.00
CA TYR A 357 0.84 -11.32 12.45
C TYR A 357 -0.38 -10.89 13.28
N PRO A 358 -1.33 -11.79 13.65
CA PRO A 358 -2.50 -11.38 14.43
C PRO A 358 -2.15 -10.78 15.80
N ARG A 359 -1.07 -11.27 16.44
CA ARG A 359 -0.59 -10.71 17.73
C ARG A 359 -0.11 -9.28 17.56
N PHE A 360 0.67 -9.00 16.51
CA PHE A 360 1.13 -7.65 16.24
C PHE A 360 -0.01 -6.72 15.80
N ALA A 361 -0.92 -7.20 14.93
CA ALA A 361 -2.09 -6.44 14.51
C ALA A 361 -2.97 -6.02 15.71
N ARG A 362 -3.17 -6.92 16.68
CA ARG A 362 -3.88 -6.61 17.92
C ARG A 362 -3.15 -5.54 18.75
N ARG A 363 -1.85 -5.71 18.97
CA ARG A 363 -1.02 -4.73 19.68
C ARG A 363 -1.06 -3.34 19.01
N PHE A 364 -1.02 -3.31 17.68
CA PHE A 364 -1.15 -2.08 16.89
C PHE A 364 -2.50 -1.42 17.11
N ALA A 365 -3.60 -2.16 16.93
CA ALA A 365 -4.94 -1.64 17.14
C ALA A 365 -5.16 -1.12 18.57
N GLU A 366 -4.73 -1.88 19.58
CA GLU A 366 -4.82 -1.45 20.99
C GLU A 366 -4.08 -0.13 21.22
N THR A 367 -2.89 0.03 20.63
CA THR A 367 -2.10 1.27 20.71
C THR A 367 -2.83 2.44 20.05
N ILE A 368 -3.37 2.23 18.85
CA ILE A 368 -4.08 3.27 18.11
C ILE A 368 -5.41 3.63 18.79
N HIS A 369 -6.19 2.65 19.24
CA HIS A 369 -7.49 2.88 19.89
C HIS A 369 -7.38 3.54 21.26
N GLN A 370 -6.23 3.43 21.95
CA GLN A 370 -5.93 4.24 23.13
C GLN A 370 -5.82 5.74 22.80
N ILE A 371 -5.49 6.09 21.56
CA ILE A 371 -5.30 7.47 21.09
C ILE A 371 -6.55 7.98 20.37
N ASP A 372 -7.11 7.18 19.45
CA ASP A 372 -8.35 7.44 18.71
C ASP A 372 -9.23 6.16 18.68
N PRO A 373 -10.21 6.05 19.60
CA PRO A 373 -11.12 4.91 19.68
C PRO A 373 -12.00 4.69 18.44
N ARG A 374 -12.09 5.69 17.55
CA ARG A 374 -12.94 5.65 16.35
C ARG A 374 -12.21 5.05 15.16
N ALA A 375 -10.88 4.99 15.21
CA ALA A 375 -10.05 4.63 14.07
C ALA A 375 -10.39 3.23 13.55
N LEU A 376 -10.57 3.13 12.24
CA LEU A 376 -10.60 1.85 11.53
C LEU A 376 -9.17 1.30 11.44
N ILE A 377 -9.02 0.00 11.66
CA ILE A 377 -7.74 -0.71 11.58
C ILE A 377 -7.73 -1.57 10.33
N PHE A 378 -6.92 -1.18 9.35
CA PHE A 378 -6.79 -1.90 8.09
C PHE A 378 -5.73 -2.99 8.25
N VAL A 379 -6.15 -4.23 8.08
CA VAL A 379 -5.28 -5.42 8.16
C VAL A 379 -5.11 -6.04 6.79
N GLN A 380 -3.94 -6.61 6.54
CA GLN A 380 -3.65 -7.31 5.30
C GLN A 380 -2.78 -8.55 5.54
N GLY A 381 -2.79 -9.47 4.57
CA GLY A 381 -1.94 -10.66 4.59
C GLY A 381 -0.57 -10.42 3.95
N GLU A 382 0.28 -11.46 4.00
CA GLU A 382 1.46 -11.52 3.11
C GLU A 382 0.95 -11.52 1.66
N PRO A 383 1.53 -10.71 0.74
CA PRO A 383 1.06 -10.64 -0.64
C PRO A 383 0.96 -12.02 -1.31
N GLY A 384 -0.22 -12.34 -1.84
CA GLY A 384 -0.51 -13.61 -2.52
C GLY A 384 -0.76 -14.80 -1.59
N GLU A 385 -0.76 -14.61 -0.27
CA GLU A 385 -1.19 -15.60 0.72
C GLU A 385 -2.62 -15.29 1.20
N PRO A 386 -3.34 -16.26 1.79
CA PRO A 386 -4.69 -16.03 2.32
C PRO A 386 -4.75 -14.99 3.44
N ALA A 387 -5.93 -14.41 3.63
CA ALA A 387 -6.18 -13.38 4.66
C ALA A 387 -5.68 -13.76 6.06
N PRO A 388 -5.18 -12.80 6.86
CA PRO A 388 -4.66 -13.09 8.20
C PRO A 388 -5.76 -13.65 9.12
N SER A 389 -5.38 -14.47 10.09
CA SER A 389 -6.32 -15.03 11.08
C SER A 389 -6.61 -14.02 12.19
N VAL A 390 -7.29 -12.92 11.83
CA VAL A 390 -7.73 -11.86 12.75
C VAL A 390 -9.26 -11.89 12.80
N ASN A 391 -9.87 -11.92 13.98
CA ASN A 391 -11.33 -11.94 14.11
C ASN A 391 -11.85 -10.57 14.58
N ALA A 392 -12.88 -10.03 13.92
CA ALA A 392 -13.53 -8.77 14.31
C ALA A 392 -14.09 -8.76 15.74
N ALA A 393 -14.39 -9.93 16.32
CA ALA A 393 -14.78 -10.06 17.72
C ALA A 393 -13.62 -9.76 18.69
N GLU A 394 -12.37 -9.97 18.27
CA GLU A 394 -11.16 -9.69 19.04
C GLU A 394 -10.54 -8.33 18.69
N LEU A 395 -10.84 -7.81 17.49
CA LEU A 395 -10.32 -6.56 16.96
C LEU A 395 -11.48 -5.71 16.42
N PRO A 396 -12.08 -4.82 17.23
CA PRO A 396 -13.16 -3.96 16.77
C PRO A 396 -12.66 -2.99 15.67
N ASN A 397 -13.57 -2.48 14.84
CA ASN A 397 -13.27 -1.51 13.79
C ASN A 397 -12.25 -2.00 12.74
N VAL A 398 -12.13 -3.32 12.54
CA VAL A 398 -11.21 -3.90 11.55
C VAL A 398 -11.78 -3.85 10.13
N VAL A 399 -10.88 -3.66 9.16
CA VAL A 399 -11.17 -3.66 7.71
C VAL A 399 -10.14 -4.55 7.01
N TYR A 400 -10.57 -5.39 6.07
CA TYR A 400 -9.64 -6.17 5.25
C TYR A 400 -9.12 -5.33 4.07
N ALA A 401 -7.80 -5.23 3.94
CA ALA A 401 -7.12 -4.39 2.97
C ALA A 401 -6.16 -5.17 2.04
N PRO A 402 -6.62 -6.17 1.26
CA PRO A 402 -5.75 -6.94 0.38
C PRO A 402 -5.30 -6.12 -0.84
N HIS A 403 -4.23 -6.59 -1.49
CA HIS A 403 -3.73 -6.04 -2.74
C HIS A 403 -3.95 -7.01 -3.90
N TRP A 404 -4.16 -6.48 -5.10
CA TRP A 404 -4.32 -7.29 -6.29
C TRP A 404 -3.85 -6.57 -7.54
N TYR A 405 -3.09 -7.27 -8.37
CA TYR A 405 -2.59 -6.78 -9.65
C TYR A 405 -2.85 -7.81 -10.76
N ASP A 406 -3.02 -7.33 -11.99
CA ASP A 406 -2.88 -8.18 -13.19
C ASP A 406 -1.41 -8.62 -13.30
N GLY A 407 -1.09 -9.76 -12.69
CA GLY A 407 0.29 -10.20 -12.50
C GLY A 407 1.06 -10.33 -13.81
N ILE A 408 0.44 -10.76 -14.92
CA ILE A 408 1.15 -10.87 -16.19
C ILE A 408 1.41 -9.49 -16.79
N THR A 409 0.41 -8.61 -16.79
CA THR A 409 0.59 -7.25 -17.32
C THR A 409 1.60 -6.45 -16.51
N LEU A 410 1.61 -6.62 -15.19
CA LEU A 410 2.64 -6.06 -14.32
C LEU A 410 4.02 -6.64 -14.68
N MET A 411 4.22 -7.96 -14.57
CA MET A 411 5.53 -8.60 -14.75
C MET A 411 6.18 -8.34 -16.11
N VAL A 412 5.42 -8.42 -17.21
CA VAL A 412 5.98 -8.28 -18.57
C VAL A 412 5.82 -6.88 -19.17
N ARG A 413 5.17 -5.96 -18.46
CA ARG A 413 4.80 -4.61 -18.94
C ARG A 413 4.16 -4.65 -20.32
N ARG A 414 3.16 -5.51 -20.50
CA ARG A 414 2.42 -5.62 -21.78
C ARG A 414 0.96 -5.91 -21.52
N TYR A 415 0.09 -5.27 -22.28
CA TYR A 415 -1.32 -5.65 -22.33
C TYR A 415 -1.50 -6.85 -23.28
N LEU A 416 -1.90 -7.98 -22.71
CA LEU A 416 -2.23 -9.18 -23.46
C LEU A 416 -3.76 -9.38 -23.45
N ASN A 417 -4.38 -9.23 -24.61
CA ASN A 417 -5.84 -9.24 -24.70
C ASN A 417 -6.45 -10.64 -24.48
N HIS A 418 -5.73 -11.69 -24.86
CA HIS A 418 -6.23 -13.08 -24.87
C HIS A 418 -5.40 -14.05 -24.03
N LEU A 419 -4.39 -13.57 -23.30
CA LEU A 419 -3.56 -14.37 -22.41
C LEU A 419 -3.46 -13.68 -21.05
N GLY A 420 -3.96 -14.35 -20.02
CA GLY A 420 -3.89 -13.93 -18.63
C GLY A 420 -3.41 -15.05 -17.73
N VAL A 421 -3.17 -14.73 -16.46
CA VAL A 421 -2.84 -15.70 -15.41
C VAL A 421 -3.74 -15.42 -14.21
N ASN A 422 -4.33 -16.47 -13.66
CA ASN A 422 -4.90 -16.42 -12.32
C ASN A 422 -3.76 -16.63 -11.34
N MET A 423 -3.39 -15.58 -10.61
CA MET A 423 -2.21 -15.58 -9.74
C MET A 423 -2.43 -16.39 -8.46
N LEU A 424 -3.68 -16.45 -7.97
CA LEU A 424 -4.05 -17.22 -6.78
C LEU A 424 -3.96 -18.74 -7.05
N GLU A 425 -4.50 -19.19 -8.19
CA GLU A 425 -4.53 -20.61 -8.57
C GLU A 425 -3.35 -21.03 -9.45
N ARG A 426 -2.49 -20.09 -9.85
CA ARG A 426 -1.30 -20.31 -10.70
C ARG A 426 -1.62 -21.00 -12.03
N ARG A 427 -2.71 -20.60 -12.68
CA ARG A 427 -3.20 -21.18 -13.94
C ARG A 427 -3.29 -20.14 -15.06
N VAL A 428 -2.99 -20.55 -16.28
CA VAL A 428 -3.16 -19.74 -17.48
C VAL A 428 -4.64 -19.61 -17.83
N VAL A 429 -5.06 -18.41 -18.24
CA VAL A 429 -6.43 -18.11 -18.65
C VAL A 429 -6.41 -17.55 -20.08
N LEU A 430 -7.22 -18.14 -20.97
CA LEU A 430 -7.23 -17.80 -22.39
C LEU A 430 -8.56 -17.15 -22.80
N GLY A 431 -8.46 -16.04 -23.54
CA GLY A 431 -9.60 -15.29 -24.05
C GLY A 431 -10.06 -14.15 -23.13
N ALA A 432 -10.40 -13.00 -23.73
CA ALA A 432 -10.70 -11.76 -23.01
C ALA A 432 -11.84 -11.92 -21.98
N GLY A 433 -12.93 -12.62 -22.36
CA GLY A 433 -14.06 -12.87 -21.45
C GLY A 433 -13.69 -13.76 -20.26
N ALA A 434 -12.92 -14.82 -20.49
CA ALA A 434 -12.46 -15.71 -19.43
C ALA A 434 -11.47 -15.00 -18.48
N ILE A 435 -10.61 -14.12 -19.01
CA ILE A 435 -9.72 -13.28 -18.20
C ILE A 435 -10.55 -12.35 -17.31
N GLN A 436 -11.56 -11.68 -17.85
CA GLN A 436 -12.43 -10.80 -17.06
C GLN A 436 -13.14 -11.56 -15.93
N GLN A 437 -13.68 -12.75 -16.22
CA GLN A 437 -14.30 -13.61 -15.21
C GLN A 437 -13.30 -14.07 -14.15
N SER A 438 -12.09 -14.43 -14.57
CA SER A 438 -11.00 -14.81 -13.66
C SER A 438 -10.61 -13.67 -12.72
N PHE A 439 -10.57 -12.43 -13.20
CA PHE A 439 -10.22 -11.27 -12.37
C PHE A 439 -11.33 -10.98 -11.35
N ALA A 440 -12.59 -11.01 -11.79
CA ALA A 440 -13.73 -10.88 -10.88
C ALA A 440 -13.73 -11.99 -9.82
N ALA A 441 -13.45 -13.24 -10.21
CA ALA A 441 -13.38 -14.38 -9.28
C ALA A 441 -12.23 -14.23 -8.27
N GLN A 442 -11.05 -13.80 -8.70
CA GLN A 442 -9.91 -13.54 -7.80
C GLN A 442 -10.23 -12.45 -6.77
N LEU A 443 -10.85 -11.34 -7.19
CA LEU A 443 -11.27 -10.30 -6.25
C LEU A 443 -12.38 -10.78 -5.31
N ASN A 444 -13.27 -11.67 -5.75
CA ASN A 444 -14.30 -12.24 -4.89
C ASN A 444 -13.73 -13.13 -3.78
N VAL A 445 -12.54 -13.73 -3.97
CA VAL A 445 -11.85 -14.49 -2.90
C VAL A 445 -11.68 -13.62 -1.67
N PHE A 446 -11.32 -12.35 -1.82
CA PHE A 446 -11.15 -11.45 -0.68
C PHE A 446 -12.45 -11.17 0.08
N ARG A 447 -13.59 -11.08 -0.63
CA ARG A 447 -14.90 -10.95 0.01
C ARG A 447 -15.25 -12.20 0.81
N HIS A 448 -14.96 -13.37 0.25
CA HIS A 448 -15.16 -14.65 0.93
C HIS A 448 -14.26 -14.75 2.17
N GLU A 449 -12.98 -14.39 2.07
CA GLU A 449 -12.07 -14.36 3.21
C GLU A 449 -12.52 -13.37 4.29
N ALA A 450 -12.94 -12.16 3.92
CA ALA A 450 -13.45 -11.18 4.88
C ALA A 450 -14.68 -11.70 5.63
N LEU A 451 -15.55 -12.45 4.95
CA LEU A 451 -16.74 -13.05 5.55
C LEU A 451 -16.40 -14.20 6.50
N HIS A 452 -15.55 -15.13 6.05
CA HIS A 452 -15.34 -16.41 6.73
C HIS A 452 -14.13 -16.44 7.67
N GLU A 453 -13.07 -15.71 7.36
CA GLU A 453 -11.83 -15.71 8.14
C GLU A 453 -11.75 -14.51 9.10
N LEU A 454 -12.37 -13.37 8.76
CA LEU A 454 -12.30 -12.14 9.55
C LEU A 454 -13.58 -11.77 10.32
N GLY A 455 -14.66 -12.55 10.15
CA GLY A 455 -15.91 -12.35 10.89
C GLY A 455 -16.89 -11.36 10.24
N GLY A 456 -16.83 -11.17 8.93
CA GLY A 456 -17.81 -10.36 8.19
C GLY A 456 -17.49 -8.87 8.22
N VAL A 457 -16.31 -8.50 7.73
CA VAL A 457 -15.78 -7.12 7.74
C VAL A 457 -15.78 -6.49 6.35
N PRO A 458 -15.70 -5.15 6.22
CA PRO A 458 -15.58 -4.51 4.92
C PRO A 458 -14.25 -4.84 4.24
N VAL A 459 -14.27 -4.82 2.91
CA VAL A 459 -13.07 -4.96 2.08
C VAL A 459 -12.80 -3.65 1.34
N LEU A 460 -11.57 -3.15 1.47
CA LEU A 460 -11.02 -2.10 0.63
C LEU A 460 -9.82 -2.68 -0.11
N LEU A 461 -9.86 -2.78 -1.44
CA LEU A 461 -8.70 -3.21 -2.21
C LEU A 461 -7.61 -2.13 -2.11
N GLY A 462 -6.59 -2.36 -1.26
CA GLY A 462 -5.58 -1.36 -0.89
C GLY A 462 -4.72 -0.93 -2.07
N GLU A 463 -4.47 -1.84 -2.99
CA GLU A 463 -3.73 -1.56 -4.22
C GLU A 463 -4.24 -2.37 -5.40
N PHE A 464 -4.39 -1.68 -6.53
CA PHE A 464 -4.46 -2.25 -7.86
C PHE A 464 -3.99 -1.24 -8.89
N GLY A 465 -3.47 -1.69 -10.02
CA GLY A 465 -2.99 -0.78 -11.06
C GLY A 465 -2.33 -1.49 -12.22
N ILE A 466 -1.74 -0.70 -13.10
CA ILE A 466 -0.99 -1.16 -14.27
C ILE A 466 0.26 -0.29 -14.49
N PRO A 467 1.32 -0.83 -15.09
CA PRO A 467 2.37 -0.01 -15.69
C PRO A 467 1.82 0.83 -16.84
N PHE A 468 2.14 2.12 -16.84
CA PHE A 468 1.84 3.05 -17.93
C PHE A 468 2.90 3.01 -19.03
N ASP A 469 4.04 2.37 -18.79
CA ASP A 469 5.09 2.09 -19.78
C ASP A 469 4.94 0.71 -20.43
N LEU A 470 3.73 0.38 -20.89
CA LEU A 470 3.41 -0.89 -21.57
C LEU A 470 4.23 -1.13 -22.86
N HIS A 471 4.73 -0.06 -23.46
CA HIS A 471 5.70 -0.12 -24.54
C HIS A 471 6.89 0.78 -24.24
N THR A 472 8.09 0.24 -24.37
CA THR A 472 9.34 0.96 -24.06
C THR A 472 9.75 1.98 -25.13
N ARG A 473 8.97 2.16 -26.21
CA ARG A 473 9.32 2.99 -27.38
C ARG A 473 8.46 4.26 -27.46
N PRO A 474 9.05 5.47 -27.42
CA PRO A 474 8.31 6.74 -27.37
C PRO A 474 7.31 6.99 -28.52
N PHE A 475 7.56 6.47 -29.72
CA PHE A 475 6.65 6.66 -30.86
C PHE A 475 5.36 5.81 -30.76
N LEU A 476 5.26 4.89 -29.80
CA LEU A 476 4.06 4.10 -29.54
C LEU A 476 3.15 4.73 -28.47
N ARG A 477 3.46 5.92 -27.95
CA ARG A 477 2.70 6.57 -26.87
C ARG A 477 1.20 6.76 -27.17
N ALA A 478 0.83 7.07 -28.42
CA ALA A 478 -0.58 7.16 -28.82
C ALA A 478 -1.29 5.78 -28.75
N ALA A 479 -0.56 4.69 -28.98
CA ALA A 479 -1.06 3.33 -28.75
C ALA A 479 -1.09 3.00 -27.25
N ASP A 480 -0.16 3.52 -26.45
CA ASP A 480 -0.13 3.32 -24.99
C ASP A 480 -1.35 3.91 -24.29
N GLU A 481 -1.88 5.07 -24.68
CA GLU A 481 -3.09 5.63 -24.05
C GLU A 481 -4.28 4.67 -24.14
N LEU A 482 -4.56 4.13 -25.34
CA LEU A 482 -5.68 3.20 -25.54
C LEU A 482 -5.42 1.84 -24.84
N LEU A 483 -4.18 1.35 -24.86
CA LEU A 483 -3.82 0.08 -24.24
C LEU A 483 -3.85 0.15 -22.72
N THR A 484 -3.32 1.23 -22.13
CA THR A 484 -3.38 1.48 -20.68
C THR A 484 -4.82 1.68 -20.23
N THR A 485 -5.64 2.41 -21.00
CA THR A 485 -7.09 2.53 -20.78
C THR A 485 -7.77 1.16 -20.72
N ARG A 486 -7.52 0.27 -21.70
CA ARG A 486 -8.09 -1.10 -21.74
C ARG A 486 -7.57 -1.99 -20.62
N ALA A 487 -6.28 -1.94 -20.32
CA ALA A 487 -5.66 -2.72 -19.26
C ALA A 487 -6.21 -2.33 -17.88
N LEU A 488 -6.33 -1.02 -17.62
CA LEU A 488 -6.86 -0.50 -16.38
C LEU A 488 -8.37 -0.77 -16.26
N ASP A 489 -9.13 -0.62 -17.35
CA ASP A 489 -10.58 -0.89 -17.35
C ASP A 489 -10.89 -2.34 -16.99
N ARG A 490 -10.09 -3.31 -17.47
CA ARG A 490 -10.23 -4.71 -17.08
C ARG A 490 -10.20 -4.91 -15.56
N SER A 491 -9.33 -4.18 -14.87
CA SER A 491 -9.21 -4.19 -13.41
C SER A 491 -10.41 -3.52 -12.74
N PHE A 492 -10.82 -2.33 -13.21
CA PHE A 492 -12.03 -1.66 -12.70
C PHE A 492 -13.30 -2.49 -12.88
N ARG A 493 -13.48 -3.18 -14.02
CA ARG A 493 -14.62 -4.07 -14.26
C ARG A 493 -14.65 -5.25 -13.29
N ALA A 494 -13.49 -5.76 -12.88
CA ALA A 494 -13.42 -6.81 -11.86
C ALA A 494 -13.81 -6.26 -10.48
N LEU A 495 -13.39 -5.02 -10.17
CA LEU A 495 -13.71 -4.32 -8.93
C LEU A 495 -15.21 -4.00 -8.83
N ASP A 496 -15.81 -3.51 -9.93
CA ASP A 496 -17.24 -3.21 -10.05
C ASP A 496 -18.11 -4.47 -9.98
N ALA A 497 -17.68 -5.57 -10.62
CA ALA A 497 -18.37 -6.86 -10.54
C ALA A 497 -18.44 -7.41 -9.10
N ASN A 498 -17.58 -6.92 -8.20
CA ASN A 498 -17.57 -7.25 -6.79
C ASN A 498 -18.14 -6.16 -5.89
N LEU A 499 -18.60 -5.03 -6.44
CA LEU A 499 -19.11 -3.86 -5.70
C LEU A 499 -18.16 -3.38 -4.60
N MET A 500 -16.85 -3.57 -4.82
CA MET A 500 -15.84 -3.44 -3.79
C MET A 500 -15.24 -2.04 -3.82
N SER A 501 -14.89 -1.49 -2.65
CA SER A 501 -14.07 -0.29 -2.54
C SER A 501 -12.61 -0.54 -2.96
N GLY A 502 -11.87 0.49 -3.39
CA GLY A 502 -10.46 0.30 -3.72
C GLY A 502 -9.68 1.57 -4.04
N THR A 503 -8.37 1.46 -3.90
CA THR A 503 -7.38 2.51 -4.12
C THR A 503 -6.41 2.13 -5.23
N LEU A 504 -6.36 2.96 -6.28
CA LEU A 504 -5.48 2.74 -7.41
C LEU A 504 -4.04 3.05 -7.02
N TRP A 505 -3.10 2.18 -7.36
CA TRP A 505 -1.66 2.44 -7.28
C TRP A 505 -1.15 2.99 -8.62
N ASN A 506 -0.77 4.26 -8.72
CA ASN A 506 -0.82 5.32 -7.68
C ASN A 506 -1.05 6.73 -8.25
N TYR A 507 -1.04 7.76 -7.39
CA TYR A 507 -0.85 9.15 -7.77
C TYR A 507 0.45 9.70 -7.17
N SER A 508 1.45 9.93 -8.03
CA SER A 508 2.71 10.57 -7.66
C SER A 508 2.86 11.88 -8.45
N SER A 509 2.90 13.00 -7.73
CA SER A 509 2.93 14.38 -8.27
C SER A 509 4.15 14.70 -9.11
N ASP A 510 5.27 14.04 -8.82
CA ASP A 510 6.58 14.21 -9.43
C ASP A 510 6.95 13.05 -10.35
N ASN A 511 5.98 12.19 -10.68
CA ASN A 511 6.20 11.09 -11.62
C ASN A 511 6.59 11.61 -13.01
N THR A 512 7.49 10.91 -13.67
CA THR A 512 7.86 11.20 -15.06
C THR A 512 7.91 9.92 -15.89
N ALA A 513 7.68 10.01 -17.20
CA ALA A 513 7.80 8.87 -18.10
C ALA A 513 9.22 8.25 -18.12
N GLU A 514 10.24 9.03 -17.77
CA GLU A 514 11.63 8.58 -17.74
C GLU A 514 11.94 7.80 -16.45
N ARG A 515 11.46 8.29 -15.30
CA ARG A 515 11.88 7.79 -13.97
C ARG A 515 10.78 7.12 -13.17
N GLY A 516 9.56 7.10 -13.68
CA GLY A 516 8.39 6.68 -12.92
C GLY A 516 8.26 7.50 -11.64
N ASP A 517 8.00 6.81 -10.53
CA ASP A 517 7.89 7.36 -9.18
C ASP A 517 9.24 7.78 -8.52
N SER A 518 10.35 7.66 -9.24
CA SER A 518 11.72 7.93 -8.78
C SER A 518 12.26 6.98 -7.71
N PHE A 519 11.52 5.94 -7.33
CA PHE A 519 11.94 4.98 -6.30
C PHE A 519 12.59 3.74 -6.91
N ASN A 520 11.82 2.94 -7.65
CA ASN A 520 12.25 1.67 -8.23
C ASN A 520 12.00 1.59 -9.75
N GLY A 521 11.78 2.75 -10.38
CA GLY A 521 11.49 2.84 -11.81
C GLY A 521 10.13 2.28 -12.21
N GLU A 522 9.21 2.12 -11.25
CA GLU A 522 7.80 1.85 -11.50
C GLU A 522 7.10 3.10 -12.06
N ASP A 523 6.52 2.95 -13.25
CA ASP A 523 5.69 3.98 -13.86
C ASP A 523 4.21 3.59 -13.72
N LEU A 524 3.71 3.55 -12.48
CA LEU A 524 2.35 3.16 -12.12
C LEU A 524 1.43 4.37 -11.86
N SER A 525 1.96 5.59 -11.89
CA SER A 525 1.18 6.78 -11.57
C SER A 525 0.17 7.14 -12.67
N ILE A 526 -1.08 7.43 -12.29
CA ILE A 526 -2.12 8.00 -13.18
C ILE A 526 -1.87 9.46 -13.55
N PHE A 527 -0.80 10.06 -13.03
CA PHE A 527 -0.35 11.39 -13.40
C PHE A 527 1.14 11.38 -13.70
N SER A 528 1.56 12.15 -14.70
CA SER A 528 2.97 12.37 -15.02
C SER A 528 3.21 13.84 -15.31
N ARG A 529 4.08 14.44 -14.49
CA ARG A 529 4.46 15.84 -14.64
C ARG A 529 5.14 16.09 -15.99
N SER A 530 5.89 15.12 -16.49
CA SER A 530 6.54 15.20 -17.83
C SER A 530 5.59 15.10 -19.02
N GLU A 531 4.32 14.73 -18.79
CA GLU A 531 3.28 14.62 -19.82
C GLU A 531 2.22 15.74 -19.71
N GLN A 532 2.42 16.67 -18.77
CA GLN A 532 1.60 17.87 -18.63
C GLN A 532 1.98 18.89 -19.70
N ASN A 533 1.23 18.93 -20.80
CA ASN A 533 1.47 19.82 -21.93
C ASN A 533 0.85 21.21 -21.75
N ASP A 534 -0.19 21.32 -20.91
CA ASP A 534 -0.89 22.56 -20.58
C ASP A 534 -1.15 22.60 -19.06
N PRO A 535 -0.40 23.40 -18.30
CA PRO A 535 -0.60 23.53 -16.86
C PRO A 535 -1.96 24.10 -16.43
N THR A 536 -2.68 24.75 -17.35
CA THR A 536 -4.00 25.33 -17.06
C THR A 536 -5.14 24.32 -17.23
N ASP A 537 -4.93 23.25 -18.00
CA ASP A 537 -5.85 22.12 -18.08
C ASP A 537 -5.57 21.14 -16.92
N ILE A 538 -6.57 21.00 -16.04
CA ILE A 538 -6.50 20.11 -14.89
C ILE A 538 -6.28 18.64 -15.28
N ASN A 539 -6.66 18.24 -16.49
CA ASN A 539 -6.51 16.88 -17.00
C ASN A 539 -5.15 16.64 -17.67
N SER A 540 -4.39 17.70 -17.97
CA SER A 540 -3.10 17.59 -18.63
C SER A 540 -2.11 16.81 -17.76
N GLY A 541 -1.41 15.84 -18.35
CA GLY A 541 -0.56 14.89 -17.65
C GLY A 541 -1.30 13.73 -16.96
N GLY A 542 -2.64 13.72 -16.97
CA GLY A 542 -3.43 12.58 -16.52
C GLY A 542 -3.39 11.41 -17.52
N ARG A 543 -3.41 10.19 -17.00
CA ARG A 543 -3.25 8.96 -17.78
C ARG A 543 -4.43 8.01 -17.58
N ALA A 544 -4.85 7.37 -18.67
CA ALA A 544 -6.04 6.50 -18.72
C ALA A 544 -7.31 7.15 -18.12
N LEU A 545 -7.47 8.48 -18.25
CA LEU A 545 -8.57 9.23 -17.66
C LEU A 545 -9.96 8.78 -18.13
N ARG A 546 -10.07 8.21 -19.34
CA ARG A 546 -11.31 7.59 -19.84
C ARG A 546 -11.84 6.49 -18.93
N THR A 547 -10.95 5.83 -18.21
CA THR A 547 -11.27 4.80 -17.23
C THR A 547 -11.25 5.34 -15.80
N VAL A 548 -10.28 6.18 -15.44
CA VAL A 548 -10.14 6.70 -14.06
C VAL A 548 -11.29 7.62 -13.69
N ALA A 549 -11.62 8.60 -14.54
CA ALA A 549 -12.70 9.55 -14.33
C ALA A 549 -14.03 8.94 -14.80
N ARG A 550 -14.56 8.00 -14.01
CA ARG A 550 -15.81 7.25 -14.27
C ARG A 550 -16.89 7.53 -13.23
N PRO A 551 -18.18 7.46 -13.58
CA PRO A 551 -19.26 7.53 -12.61
C PRO A 551 -19.26 6.33 -11.66
N TYR A 552 -19.67 6.54 -10.41
CA TYR A 552 -19.86 5.49 -9.42
C TYR A 552 -20.78 5.96 -8.29
N PRO A 553 -21.49 5.05 -7.62
CA PRO A 553 -22.29 5.39 -6.44
C PRO A 553 -21.38 5.67 -5.24
N ARG A 554 -21.32 6.92 -4.78
CA ARG A 554 -20.50 7.33 -3.63
C ARG A 554 -21.14 6.89 -2.32
N ALA A 555 -22.45 7.08 -2.20
CA ALA A 555 -23.25 6.75 -1.04
C ALA A 555 -24.63 6.23 -1.48
N VAL A 556 -25.03 5.07 -1.00
CA VAL A 556 -26.23 4.34 -1.43
C VAL A 556 -27.19 4.18 -0.26
N ALA A 557 -28.44 4.56 -0.43
CA ALA A 557 -29.49 4.39 0.56
C ALA A 557 -29.98 2.93 0.68
N GLY A 558 -29.04 1.98 0.79
CA GLY A 558 -29.33 0.56 0.76
C GLY A 558 -28.13 -0.31 0.39
N GLU A 559 -28.41 -1.51 -0.09
CA GLU A 559 -27.43 -2.51 -0.52
C GLU A 559 -27.19 -2.41 -2.04
N PRO A 560 -25.96 -2.10 -2.49
CA PRO A 560 -25.58 -2.19 -3.90
C PRO A 560 -25.74 -3.63 -4.41
N LEU A 561 -26.31 -3.81 -5.60
CA LEU A 561 -26.54 -5.14 -6.21
C LEU A 561 -25.83 -5.32 -7.55
N TYR A 562 -25.71 -4.24 -8.33
CA TYR A 562 -25.09 -4.28 -9.65
C TYR A 562 -24.43 -2.94 -9.98
N LEU A 563 -23.26 -2.98 -10.59
CA LEU A 563 -22.52 -1.81 -11.06
C LEU A 563 -21.83 -2.14 -12.37
N HIS A 564 -22.04 -1.30 -13.38
CA HIS A 564 -21.33 -1.37 -14.64
C HIS A 564 -21.09 0.02 -15.22
N TYR A 565 -19.92 0.22 -15.81
CA TYR A 565 -19.64 1.35 -16.67
C TYR A 565 -18.76 0.90 -17.84
N ASP A 566 -19.14 1.31 -19.03
CA ASP A 566 -18.39 1.13 -20.26
C ASP A 566 -17.81 2.47 -20.69
N TRP A 567 -16.48 2.59 -20.66
CA TRP A 567 -15.79 3.83 -21.02
C TRP A 567 -15.88 4.20 -22.51
N LEU A 568 -16.20 3.25 -23.41
CA LEU A 568 -16.36 3.50 -24.84
C LEU A 568 -17.70 4.16 -25.13
N THR A 569 -18.78 3.53 -24.66
CA THR A 569 -20.14 4.04 -24.83
C THR A 569 -20.51 5.12 -23.81
N ARG A 570 -19.72 5.20 -22.73
CA ARG A 570 -19.95 6.05 -21.55
C ARG A 570 -21.28 5.78 -20.87
N VAL A 571 -21.79 4.56 -21.02
CA VAL A 571 -23.03 4.11 -20.36
C VAL A 571 -22.69 3.57 -18.98
N PHE A 572 -23.37 4.10 -17.97
CA PHE A 572 -23.30 3.65 -16.59
C PHE A 572 -24.64 3.04 -16.17
N GLU A 573 -24.59 1.92 -15.47
CA GLU A 573 -25.76 1.20 -14.96
C GLU A 573 -25.53 0.81 -13.50
N PHE A 574 -26.51 1.07 -12.66
CA PHE A 574 -26.46 0.76 -11.24
C PHE A 574 -27.80 0.26 -10.73
N GLU A 575 -27.76 -0.80 -9.92
CA GLU A 575 -28.94 -1.33 -9.23
C GLU A 575 -28.64 -1.49 -7.73
N PHE A 576 -29.62 -1.16 -6.89
CA PHE A 576 -29.54 -1.34 -5.45
C PHE A 576 -30.90 -1.71 -4.87
N ARG A 577 -30.86 -2.37 -3.72
CA ARG A 577 -32.02 -2.62 -2.85
C ARG A 577 -32.02 -1.58 -1.76
N HIS A 578 -33.10 -0.80 -1.59
CA HIS A 578 -33.09 0.22 -0.54
C HIS A 578 -33.13 -0.40 0.86
N ASP A 579 -32.61 0.34 1.84
CA ASP A 579 -32.80 0.04 3.26
C ASP A 579 -33.90 0.96 3.80
N PRO A 580 -35.07 0.43 4.22
CA PRO A 580 -36.18 1.25 4.72
C PRO A 580 -35.83 2.11 5.94
N ALA A 581 -34.75 1.78 6.66
CA ALA A 581 -34.26 2.58 7.78
C ALA A 581 -33.44 3.81 7.34
N VAL A 582 -33.05 3.89 6.07
CA VAL A 582 -32.21 4.97 5.52
C VAL A 582 -33.06 5.94 4.71
N SER A 583 -33.30 7.13 5.27
CA SER A 583 -34.07 8.19 4.60
C SER A 583 -33.22 9.12 3.72
N ALA A 584 -31.88 9.04 3.84
CA ALA A 584 -30.95 9.82 3.04
C ALA A 584 -30.97 9.40 1.56
N ARG A 585 -30.58 10.31 0.67
CA ARG A 585 -30.59 10.08 -0.77
C ARG A 585 -29.33 9.35 -1.26
N THR A 586 -29.49 8.56 -2.31
CA THR A 586 -28.36 7.93 -3.02
C THR A 586 -27.63 9.01 -3.82
N GLU A 587 -26.31 9.04 -3.73
CA GLU A 587 -25.42 9.96 -4.45
C GLU A 587 -24.53 9.19 -5.42
N ILE A 588 -24.55 9.57 -6.68
CA ILE A 588 -23.70 9.03 -7.75
C ILE A 588 -22.80 10.14 -8.27
N PHE A 589 -21.50 9.91 -8.27
CA PHE A 589 -20.55 10.81 -8.92
C PHE A 589 -20.72 10.77 -10.43
N VAL A 590 -20.68 11.93 -11.08
CA VAL A 590 -20.75 12.11 -12.54
C VAL A 590 -19.56 12.97 -12.98
N PRO A 591 -18.52 12.39 -13.62
CA PRO A 591 -17.35 13.14 -14.04
C PRO A 591 -17.64 14.01 -15.26
N GLN A 592 -17.26 15.28 -15.19
CA GLN A 592 -17.28 16.19 -16.33
C GLN A 592 -16.41 15.67 -17.49
N TYR A 593 -15.31 14.98 -17.18
CA TYR A 593 -14.41 14.40 -18.19
C TYR A 593 -15.11 13.35 -19.07
N ALA A 594 -15.94 12.49 -18.47
CA ALA A 594 -16.71 11.51 -19.24
C ALA A 594 -17.89 12.16 -19.97
N TYR A 595 -18.53 13.16 -19.35
CA TYR A 595 -19.78 13.76 -19.84
C TYR A 595 -19.66 15.27 -20.08
N PRO A 596 -18.79 15.74 -20.99
CA PRO A 596 -18.55 17.16 -21.20
C PRO A 596 -19.80 17.93 -21.64
N ASP A 597 -20.67 17.28 -22.41
CA ASP A 597 -21.92 17.85 -22.96
C ASP A 597 -23.15 17.57 -22.07
N GLY A 598 -22.92 17.01 -20.88
CA GLY A 598 -23.95 16.61 -19.93
C GLY A 598 -24.45 15.17 -20.11
N ILE A 599 -25.47 14.82 -19.33
CA ILE A 599 -26.00 13.46 -19.19
C ILE A 599 -27.49 13.36 -19.51
N GLU A 600 -27.91 12.19 -19.98
CA GLU A 600 -29.29 11.70 -19.92
C GLU A 600 -29.40 10.66 -18.80
N VAL A 601 -30.43 10.76 -17.97
CA VAL A 601 -30.66 9.87 -16.83
C VAL A 601 -31.99 9.15 -17.00
N GLN A 602 -31.96 7.83 -16.86
CA GLN A 602 -33.14 6.97 -16.81
C GLN A 602 -33.18 6.29 -15.45
N VAL A 603 -34.30 6.42 -14.73
CA VAL A 603 -34.52 5.78 -13.43
C VAL A 603 -35.78 4.91 -13.49
N SER A 604 -35.77 3.78 -12.76
CA SER A 604 -36.93 2.88 -12.69
C SER A 604 -38.14 3.50 -11.99
N ASP A 605 -37.88 4.40 -11.05
CA ASP A 605 -38.85 5.01 -10.15
C ASP A 605 -38.30 6.32 -9.58
N GLY A 606 -39.05 6.94 -8.66
CA GLY A 606 -38.55 8.06 -7.87
C GLY A 606 -38.25 9.32 -8.69
N THR A 607 -37.37 10.16 -8.13
CA THR A 607 -36.94 11.43 -8.73
C THR A 607 -35.44 11.63 -8.55
N TYR A 608 -34.83 12.47 -9.37
CA TYR A 608 -33.43 12.81 -9.25
C TYR A 608 -33.20 14.30 -9.47
N GLU A 609 -32.08 14.79 -8.96
CA GLU A 609 -31.51 16.09 -9.30
C GLU A 609 -30.02 15.92 -9.64
N VAL A 610 -29.54 16.70 -10.61
CA VAL A 610 -28.12 16.77 -10.94
C VAL A 610 -27.57 18.07 -10.34
N ARG A 611 -26.61 17.94 -9.43
CA ARG A 611 -25.95 19.07 -8.76
C ARG A 611 -24.45 18.98 -9.01
N GLU A 612 -23.91 19.98 -9.73
CA GLU A 612 -22.50 20.02 -10.12
C GLU A 612 -22.04 18.73 -10.82
N ARG A 613 -21.44 17.80 -10.05
CA ARG A 613 -20.86 16.52 -10.49
C ARG A 613 -21.45 15.33 -9.74
N ALA A 614 -22.65 15.49 -9.21
CA ALA A 614 -23.37 14.46 -8.50
C ALA A 614 -24.80 14.35 -9.00
N LEU A 615 -25.26 13.12 -9.16
CA LEU A 615 -26.67 12.79 -9.29
C LEU A 615 -27.17 12.37 -7.92
N ILE A 616 -28.15 13.11 -7.40
CA ILE A 616 -28.80 12.84 -6.12
C ILE A 616 -30.16 12.21 -6.43
N TYR A 617 -30.31 10.94 -6.05
CA TYR A 617 -31.49 10.12 -6.35
C TYR A 617 -32.33 9.87 -5.11
N LEU A 618 -33.63 10.19 -5.20
CA LEU A 618 -34.65 9.84 -4.24
C LEU A 618 -35.52 8.73 -4.83
N HIS A 619 -35.35 7.52 -4.30
CA HIS A 619 -36.11 6.35 -4.72
C HIS A 619 -37.56 6.39 -4.20
N ASP A 620 -38.46 5.70 -4.89
CA ASP A 620 -39.82 5.45 -4.41
C ASP A 620 -39.82 4.23 -3.48
N ALA A 621 -40.06 4.45 -2.19
CA ALA A 621 -40.09 3.41 -1.17
C ALA A 621 -41.15 2.32 -1.39
N ALA A 622 -42.11 2.51 -2.32
CA ALA A 622 -43.05 1.47 -2.72
C ALA A 622 -42.39 0.31 -3.51
N HIS A 623 -41.19 0.53 -4.06
CA HIS A 623 -40.43 -0.47 -4.81
C HIS A 623 -39.21 -0.92 -4.01
N GLU A 624 -38.92 -2.22 -3.98
CA GLU A 624 -37.76 -2.75 -3.24
C GLU A 624 -36.43 -2.55 -4.00
N LEU A 625 -36.48 -2.62 -5.33
CA LEU A 625 -35.32 -2.58 -6.21
C LEU A 625 -35.36 -1.33 -7.09
N HIS A 626 -34.21 -0.68 -7.23
CA HIS A 626 -34.08 0.57 -8.00
C HIS A 626 -32.96 0.44 -9.01
N ARG A 627 -33.18 0.97 -10.21
CA ARG A 627 -32.23 0.99 -11.31
C ARG A 627 -32.01 2.40 -11.82
N ILE A 628 -30.75 2.76 -12.03
CA ILE A 628 -30.31 4.04 -12.58
C ILE A 628 -29.41 3.77 -13.78
N VAL A 629 -29.67 4.45 -14.89
CA VAL A 629 -28.84 4.42 -16.09
C VAL A 629 -28.46 5.85 -16.47
N ILE A 630 -27.17 6.10 -16.65
CA ILE A 630 -26.62 7.39 -17.08
C ILE A 630 -25.94 7.21 -18.45
N LYS A 631 -26.26 8.09 -19.40
CA LYS A 631 -25.69 8.08 -20.76
C LYS A 631 -25.26 9.49 -21.16
N PRO A 632 -24.36 9.67 -22.14
CA PRO A 632 -24.08 10.98 -22.72
C PRO A 632 -25.35 11.60 -23.30
N ARG A 633 -25.49 12.92 -23.15
CA ARG A 633 -26.54 13.66 -23.86
C ARG A 633 -26.33 13.54 -25.38
N ALA A 634 -27.40 13.25 -26.10
CA ALA A 634 -27.40 13.09 -27.55
C ALA A 634 -27.12 14.39 -28.31
#